data_AF-A0A9P6SRX2-F1
#
_entry.id   AF-A0A9P6SRX2-F1
#
_cell.length_a   1.000
_cell.length_b   1.000
_cell.length_c   1.000
_cell.angle_alpha   90.00
_cell.angle_beta   90.00
_cell.angle_gamma   90.00
#
_symmetry.space_group_name_H-M   'P 1'
#
loop_
_entity.id
_entity.type
_entity.pdbx_description
1 polymer ?
#
loop_
_entity_poly.entity_id
_entity_poly.type
_entity_poly.pdbx_seq_one_letter_code
_entity_poly.pdbx_strand_id
1 'polypeptide(L)'
;MAQYHRLPPPDVPYILRFKVIAGSLASNQGVVWTNYPPEGFAGMEPECEIKITGAGAYEYYVEHSPFLQDGTDVWTRSKTGFFVVDPRLTLNGSDGSDRTASLPLEGLVIESVVPKWMGRLSEWKPHLETISKSGYNMIHFVPLQHRGISNSPYSIYDQLRFDPHLFEDEDVEKSEEEQRGIVKDMVNEIETKYGALSLTDIVWNHTACNSTWLWDHPESGYNLDNSLHLIPAFELDTALLRFSSRIADPSSPFPSDIKTEQELKVITEELRKTVFADIKLWEFYVVDIILSLQEFRDGVEAMTHYAQDLFDHSALKKMTLKEKAETLAEAALTGVGTYGNRHHKKMTTSTALSFMSALLNLDLTNPKSFSVEAVCDEYKMILNEVNLEFYKIYDKDVDTIVDNIESRIKYIRLDEHGPKLGPITDENPLVETYFTRLPLNDRTKVHTPGSLALANNGWIWNADPLQDFAGEGSHAYLRREVIIWGDCVKLRYGKGPEDVPWLWQRMKEYTIQSARLFHGFRIDNCHSTPIHLAQYLLDAAREVRPNL
;
A
#
# COMPACT_ATOMS: atom_id res chain seq x y z
N MET A 1 11.46 -22.68 10.13
CA MET A 1 10.41 -22.19 9.21
C MET A 1 9.07 -22.66 9.74
N ALA A 2 7.98 -21.92 9.53
CA ALA A 2 6.64 -22.43 9.79
C ALA A 2 6.41 -23.68 8.90
N GLN A 3 5.78 -24.71 9.44
CA GLN A 3 5.44 -25.90 8.64
C GLN A 3 4.22 -25.59 7.78
N TYR A 4 4.26 -25.97 6.51
CA TYR A 4 3.18 -25.81 5.54
C TYR A 4 2.84 -27.15 4.91
N HIS A 5 1.56 -27.51 4.89
CA HIS A 5 1.06 -28.73 4.26
C HIS A 5 -0.03 -28.40 3.24
N ARG A 6 0.06 -28.96 2.03
CA ARG A 6 -1.03 -28.91 1.04
C ARG A 6 -1.71 -30.27 1.01
N LEU A 7 -3.00 -30.28 1.27
CA LEU A 7 -3.84 -31.47 1.36
C LEU A 7 -4.77 -31.53 0.12
N PRO A 8 -5.06 -32.74 -0.39
CA PRO A 8 -5.88 -32.90 -1.58
C PRO A 8 -7.33 -32.44 -1.34
N PRO A 9 -8.11 -32.22 -2.41
CA PRO A 9 -9.54 -31.93 -2.27
C PRO A 9 -10.27 -33.07 -1.53
N PRO A 10 -11.21 -32.75 -0.61
CA PRO A 10 -11.96 -33.75 0.15
C PRO A 10 -13.13 -34.30 -0.68
N ASP A 11 -12.84 -34.80 -1.89
CA ASP A 11 -13.81 -35.48 -2.77
C ASP A 11 -14.50 -36.62 -2.01
N VAL A 12 -13.69 -37.33 -1.22
CA VAL A 12 -14.13 -38.20 -0.13
C VAL A 12 -13.52 -37.66 1.17
N PRO A 13 -14.30 -37.47 2.24
CA PRO A 13 -13.75 -37.03 3.53
C PRO A 13 -12.62 -37.94 4.02
N TYR A 14 -11.54 -37.34 4.51
CA TYR A 14 -10.37 -38.06 5.01
C TYR A 14 -9.91 -37.52 6.37
N ILE A 15 -9.00 -38.23 7.04
CA ILE A 15 -8.49 -37.85 8.35
C ILE A 15 -7.12 -37.21 8.22
N LEU A 16 -6.97 -35.99 8.72
CA LEU A 16 -5.68 -35.40 9.04
C LEU A 16 -5.33 -35.78 10.48
N ARG A 17 -4.24 -36.54 10.66
CA ARG A 17 -3.81 -37.02 11.97
C ARG A 17 -2.54 -36.31 12.44
N PHE A 18 -2.65 -35.60 13.56
CA PHE A 18 -1.51 -35.08 14.31
C PHE A 18 -1.01 -36.16 15.26
N LYS A 19 0.27 -36.53 15.12
CA LYS A 19 0.91 -37.54 15.96
C LYS A 19 1.97 -36.91 16.83
N VAL A 20 1.83 -37.05 18.15
CA VAL A 20 2.85 -36.60 19.10
C VAL A 20 3.99 -37.62 19.11
N ILE A 21 5.21 -37.16 18.80
CA ILE A 21 6.40 -38.01 18.87
C ILE A 21 6.75 -38.24 20.34
N ALA A 22 6.87 -39.51 20.75
CA ALA A 22 7.26 -39.88 22.10
C ALA A 22 8.61 -39.25 22.47
N GLY A 23 8.69 -38.62 23.65
CA GLY A 23 9.87 -37.91 24.13
C GLY A 23 10.03 -36.48 23.59
N SER A 24 9.09 -35.99 22.77
CA SER A 24 9.05 -34.56 22.40
C SER A 24 8.49 -33.69 23.53
N LEU A 25 8.70 -32.38 23.47
CA LEU A 25 8.13 -31.44 24.45
C LEU A 25 6.60 -31.53 24.55
N ALA A 26 5.94 -31.78 23.42
CA ALA A 26 4.49 -31.95 23.35
C ALA A 26 3.98 -33.30 23.92
N SER A 27 4.89 -34.23 24.24
CA SER A 27 4.52 -35.51 24.88
C SER A 27 4.15 -35.38 26.36
N ASN A 28 4.35 -34.20 26.96
CA ASN A 28 3.85 -33.86 28.27
C ASN A 28 2.72 -32.84 28.15
N GLN A 29 1.47 -33.29 28.25
CA GLN A 29 0.28 -32.43 28.23
C GLN A 29 0.24 -31.46 27.03
N GLY A 30 0.69 -31.90 25.85
CA GLY A 30 0.52 -31.11 24.64
C GLY A 30 -0.96 -30.80 24.40
N VAL A 31 -1.28 -29.72 23.69
CA VAL A 31 -2.62 -29.38 23.19
C VAL A 31 -2.50 -28.87 21.76
N VAL A 32 -3.16 -29.53 20.81
CA VAL A 32 -3.23 -29.07 19.41
C VAL A 32 -4.42 -28.12 19.26
N TRP A 33 -4.12 -26.90 18.84
CA TRP A 33 -5.10 -25.87 18.50
C TRP A 33 -5.17 -25.70 16.99
N THR A 34 -6.36 -25.50 16.43
CA THR A 34 -6.55 -25.19 15.01
C THR A 34 -7.80 -24.32 14.81
N ASN A 35 -7.83 -23.54 13.74
CA ASN A 35 -9.02 -22.81 13.30
C ASN A 35 -9.89 -23.62 12.31
N TYR A 36 -9.58 -24.91 12.05
CA TYR A 36 -10.48 -25.79 11.30
C TYR A 36 -11.80 -25.96 12.08
N PRO A 37 -12.96 -25.71 11.46
CA PRO A 37 -14.24 -25.74 12.17
C PRO A 37 -14.55 -27.15 12.71
N PRO A 38 -15.04 -27.28 13.95
CA PRO A 38 -15.26 -28.58 14.56
C PRO A 38 -16.55 -29.24 14.03
N GLU A 39 -16.41 -30.11 13.03
CA GLU A 39 -17.34 -31.24 12.84
C GLU A 39 -16.69 -32.53 13.34
N GLY A 40 -16.58 -32.63 14.67
CA GLY A 40 -15.99 -33.77 15.37
C GLY A 40 -14.65 -33.43 16.00
N PHE A 41 -14.69 -32.98 17.26
CA PHE A 41 -13.51 -32.90 18.12
C PHE A 41 -13.33 -34.28 18.77
N ALA A 42 -12.18 -34.93 18.57
CA ALA A 42 -11.86 -36.20 19.21
C ALA A 42 -10.41 -36.23 19.71
N GLY A 43 -10.23 -35.69 20.93
CA GLY A 43 -9.32 -36.23 21.94
C GLY A 43 -7.82 -35.94 21.86
N MET A 44 -7.20 -36.01 23.04
CA MET A 44 -5.77 -36.27 23.30
C MET A 44 -5.73 -37.41 24.33
N GLU A 45 -4.79 -38.36 24.40
CA GLU A 45 -3.48 -38.63 23.78
C GLU A 45 -3.48 -40.01 23.06
N PRO A 46 -2.49 -40.39 22.20
CA PRO A 46 -1.32 -39.67 21.67
C PRO A 46 -1.50 -39.16 20.22
N GLU A 47 -2.72 -39.22 19.69
CA GLU A 47 -3.07 -38.79 18.34
C GLU A 47 -4.26 -37.84 18.41
N CYS A 48 -4.26 -36.79 17.60
CA CYS A 48 -5.40 -35.89 17.39
C CYS A 48 -5.83 -36.01 15.92
N GLU A 49 -7.09 -36.34 15.70
CA GLU A 49 -7.64 -36.58 14.36
C GLU A 49 -8.64 -35.49 13.99
N ILE A 50 -8.46 -34.93 12.80
CA ILE A 50 -9.39 -33.96 12.22
C ILE A 50 -9.98 -34.58 10.97
N LYS A 51 -11.32 -34.67 10.91
CA LYS A 51 -12.02 -35.09 9.70
C LYS A 51 -12.11 -33.91 8.73
N ILE A 52 -11.39 -34.01 7.62
CA ILE A 52 -11.38 -33.00 6.56
C ILE A 52 -12.57 -33.23 5.63
N THR A 53 -13.51 -32.28 5.62
CA THR A 53 -14.74 -32.29 4.82
C THR A 53 -14.86 -31.09 3.86
N GLY A 54 -14.18 -29.99 4.18
CA GLY A 54 -14.19 -28.74 3.41
C GLY A 54 -12.80 -28.25 3.02
N ALA A 55 -12.75 -27.50 1.91
CA ALA A 55 -11.59 -26.79 1.42
C ALA A 55 -11.34 -25.49 2.20
N GLY A 56 -10.11 -25.01 2.22
CA GLY A 56 -9.77 -23.80 2.97
C GLY A 56 -8.29 -23.65 3.27
N ALA A 57 -7.94 -22.58 3.98
CA ALA A 57 -6.61 -22.35 4.53
C ALA A 57 -6.74 -22.27 6.05
N TYR A 58 -5.96 -23.09 6.75
CA TYR A 58 -6.11 -23.31 8.17
C TYR A 58 -4.77 -23.22 8.88
N GLU A 59 -4.83 -22.81 10.13
CA GLU A 59 -3.70 -22.68 11.02
C GLU A 59 -3.78 -23.75 12.10
N TYR A 60 -2.62 -24.13 12.63
CA TYR A 60 -2.54 -24.92 13.85
C TYR A 60 -1.32 -24.52 14.68
N TYR A 61 -1.38 -24.76 15.97
CA TYR A 61 -0.23 -24.66 16.87
C TYR A 61 -0.38 -25.66 18.02
N VAL A 62 0.74 -25.91 18.72
CA VAL A 62 0.77 -26.81 19.87
C VAL A 62 1.16 -26.01 21.09
N GLU A 63 0.34 -26.08 22.14
CA GLU A 63 0.73 -25.65 23.48
C GLU A 63 1.25 -26.85 24.25
N HIS A 64 2.27 -26.66 25.08
CA HIS A 64 2.81 -27.72 25.93
C HIS A 64 3.37 -27.14 27.22
N SER A 65 3.40 -27.95 28.28
CA SER A 65 4.06 -27.61 29.55
C SER A 65 5.33 -28.47 29.68
N PRO A 66 6.55 -27.91 29.64
CA PRO A 66 7.74 -28.68 29.95
C PRO A 66 7.74 -29.05 31.43
N PHE A 67 8.17 -30.28 31.77
CA PHE A 67 8.28 -30.69 33.16
C PHE A 67 9.43 -29.91 33.84
N LEU A 68 9.10 -28.93 34.68
CA LEU A 68 10.06 -28.21 35.51
C LEU A 68 10.25 -28.96 36.83
N GLN A 69 11.49 -29.09 37.29
CA GLN A 69 11.84 -29.84 38.52
C GLN A 69 11.21 -29.26 39.79
N ASP A 70 10.81 -27.98 39.77
CA ASP A 70 10.15 -27.29 40.87
C ASP A 70 8.62 -27.47 40.89
N GLY A 71 8.06 -28.18 39.92
CA GLY A 71 6.62 -28.45 39.81
C GLY A 71 5.79 -27.28 39.26
N THR A 72 6.44 -26.25 38.71
CA THR A 72 5.75 -25.09 38.12
C THR A 72 5.26 -25.43 36.71
N ASP A 73 3.98 -25.18 36.43
CA ASP A 73 3.43 -25.30 35.08
C ASP A 73 3.68 -24.02 34.28
N VAL A 74 4.45 -24.14 33.19
CA VAL A 74 4.71 -23.02 32.26
C VAL A 74 4.26 -23.42 30.85
N TRP A 75 3.08 -22.96 30.46
CA TRP A 75 2.56 -23.20 29.12
C TRP A 75 3.35 -22.42 28.07
N THR A 76 3.92 -23.15 27.12
CA THR A 76 4.64 -22.59 25.99
C THR A 76 3.91 -22.93 24.71
N ARG A 77 3.77 -21.94 23.82
CA ARG A 77 3.15 -22.08 22.50
C ARG A 77 4.21 -22.30 21.42
N SER A 78 3.99 -23.28 20.54
CA SER A 78 4.80 -23.50 19.35
C SER A 78 4.62 -22.38 18.33
N LYS A 79 5.53 -22.30 17.34
CA LYS A 79 5.26 -21.52 16.14
C LYS A 79 4.00 -22.04 15.44
N THR A 80 3.22 -21.14 14.86
CA THR A 80 2.06 -21.50 14.03
C THR A 80 2.53 -22.28 12.80
N GLY A 81 1.88 -23.40 12.54
CA GLY A 81 1.93 -24.13 11.28
C GLY A 81 0.64 -23.91 10.47
N PHE A 82 0.70 -24.23 9.19
CA PHE A 82 -0.38 -24.00 8.24
C PHE A 82 -0.68 -25.27 7.45
N PHE A 83 -1.95 -25.47 7.12
CA PHE A 83 -2.34 -26.42 6.09
C PHE A 83 -3.44 -25.85 5.20
N VAL A 84 -3.35 -26.15 3.91
CA VAL A 84 -4.36 -25.81 2.91
C VAL A 84 -5.04 -27.09 2.47
N VAL A 85 -6.36 -27.06 2.34
CA VAL A 85 -7.15 -28.12 1.73
C VAL A 85 -7.63 -27.58 0.38
N ASP A 86 -7.19 -28.22 -0.70
CA ASP A 86 -7.50 -27.79 -2.07
C ASP A 86 -9.03 -27.81 -2.35
N PRO A 87 -9.55 -26.90 -3.20
CA PRO A 87 -10.95 -26.86 -3.56
C PRO A 87 -11.38 -28.06 -4.41
N ARG A 88 -12.65 -28.48 -4.25
CA ARG A 88 -13.28 -29.47 -5.13
C ARG A 88 -13.84 -28.78 -6.36
N LEU A 89 -13.20 -28.97 -7.51
CA LEU A 89 -13.70 -28.50 -8.79
C LEU A 89 -14.40 -29.64 -9.51
N THR A 90 -15.55 -29.34 -10.10
CA THR A 90 -16.33 -30.31 -10.88
C THR A 90 -16.72 -29.70 -12.21
N LEU A 91 -16.69 -30.50 -13.26
CA LEU A 91 -17.18 -30.13 -14.59
C LEU A 91 -18.34 -31.02 -15.00
N ASN A 92 -19.30 -30.46 -15.71
CA ASN A 92 -20.37 -31.22 -16.34
C ASN A 92 -19.79 -32.08 -17.48
N GLY A 93 -20.27 -33.32 -17.58
CA GLY A 93 -19.89 -34.22 -18.67
C GLY A 93 -20.26 -33.64 -20.04
N SER A 94 -19.32 -33.67 -20.98
CA SER A 94 -19.51 -33.19 -22.36
C SER A 94 -20.49 -34.04 -23.19
N ASP A 95 -21.01 -35.14 -22.63
CA ASP A 95 -21.92 -36.09 -23.27
C ASP A 95 -23.41 -35.78 -23.02
N GLY A 96 -23.72 -34.67 -22.35
CA GLY A 96 -25.09 -34.29 -22.00
C GLY A 96 -25.71 -35.15 -20.89
N SER A 97 -24.89 -35.93 -20.17
CA SER A 97 -25.32 -36.61 -18.95
C SER A 97 -25.18 -35.69 -17.73
N ASP A 98 -26.08 -35.82 -16.74
CA ASP A 98 -25.99 -35.11 -15.43
C ASP A 98 -24.79 -35.59 -14.57
N ARG A 99 -23.81 -36.28 -15.16
CA ARG A 99 -22.62 -36.76 -14.44
C ARG A 99 -21.58 -35.64 -14.39
N THR A 100 -21.39 -35.10 -13.19
CA THR A 100 -20.28 -34.22 -12.87
C THR A 100 -19.00 -35.04 -12.64
N ALA A 101 -17.92 -34.71 -13.35
CA ALA A 101 -16.60 -35.30 -13.12
C ALA A 101 -15.75 -34.40 -12.22
N SER A 102 -15.00 -34.99 -11.28
CA SER A 102 -14.00 -34.25 -10.50
C SER A 102 -12.89 -33.76 -11.44
N LEU A 103 -12.56 -32.47 -11.35
CA LEU A 103 -11.49 -31.82 -12.09
C LEU A 103 -10.31 -31.59 -11.13
N PRO A 104 -9.22 -32.37 -11.23
CA PRO A 104 -8.03 -32.11 -10.43
C PRO A 104 -7.42 -30.75 -10.83
N LEU A 105 -6.78 -30.06 -9.88
CA LEU A 105 -6.15 -28.77 -10.14
C LEU A 105 -5.03 -28.87 -11.20
N GLU A 106 -4.34 -30.01 -11.25
CA GLU A 106 -3.34 -30.32 -12.27
C GLU A 106 -3.94 -30.52 -13.68
N GLY A 107 -5.26 -30.71 -13.76
CA GLY A 107 -6.02 -30.82 -14.99
C GLY A 107 -6.50 -29.48 -15.55
N LEU A 108 -6.27 -28.36 -14.86
CA LEU A 108 -6.71 -27.05 -15.32
C LEU A 108 -5.93 -26.60 -16.56
N VAL A 109 -6.67 -26.19 -17.59
CA VAL A 109 -6.17 -25.57 -18.81
C VAL A 109 -6.95 -24.28 -19.00
N ILE A 110 -6.29 -23.15 -18.72
CA ILE A 110 -6.93 -21.86 -18.52
C ILE A 110 -6.65 -20.93 -19.71
N GLU A 111 -7.70 -20.40 -20.34
CA GLU A 111 -7.58 -19.33 -21.33
C GLU A 111 -7.87 -17.98 -20.68
N SER A 112 -6.96 -17.02 -20.82
CA SER A 112 -7.18 -15.65 -20.35
C SER A 112 -7.81 -14.81 -21.45
N VAL A 113 -8.95 -14.19 -21.16
CA VAL A 113 -9.67 -13.35 -22.10
C VAL A 113 -9.83 -11.93 -21.58
N VAL A 114 -9.89 -10.98 -22.52
CA VAL A 114 -10.07 -9.56 -22.23
C VAL A 114 -11.46 -9.14 -22.75
N PRO A 115 -12.47 -8.99 -21.87
CA PRO A 115 -13.86 -8.74 -22.24
C PRO A 115 -14.05 -7.59 -23.24
N LYS A 116 -13.30 -6.49 -23.10
CA LYS A 116 -13.41 -5.32 -23.99
C LYS A 116 -13.01 -5.60 -25.45
N TRP A 117 -12.38 -6.74 -25.75
CA TRP A 117 -12.02 -7.16 -27.10
C TRP A 117 -12.93 -8.27 -27.65
N MET A 118 -13.90 -8.73 -26.87
CA MET A 118 -14.86 -9.78 -27.26
C MET A 118 -16.22 -9.23 -27.69
N GLY A 119 -16.42 -7.91 -27.59
CA GLY A 119 -17.70 -7.28 -27.87
C GLY A 119 -18.73 -7.45 -26.75
N ARG A 120 -20.01 -7.26 -27.08
CA ARG A 120 -21.12 -7.46 -26.13
C ARG A 120 -21.25 -8.94 -25.77
N LEU A 121 -21.86 -9.27 -24.64
CA LEU A 121 -22.04 -10.66 -24.20
C LEU A 121 -22.75 -11.52 -25.26
N SER A 122 -23.68 -10.95 -26.03
CA SER A 122 -24.38 -11.61 -27.14
C SER A 122 -23.44 -12.04 -28.28
N GLU A 123 -22.29 -11.40 -28.41
CA GLU A 123 -21.28 -11.62 -29.44
C GLU A 123 -20.21 -12.65 -29.00
N TRP A 124 -20.24 -13.13 -27.76
CA TRP A 124 -19.18 -13.98 -27.21
C TRP A 124 -19.18 -15.41 -27.74
N LYS A 125 -20.30 -15.88 -28.30
CA LYS A 125 -20.48 -17.27 -28.74
C LYS A 125 -19.33 -17.81 -29.61
N PRO A 126 -18.86 -17.14 -30.68
CA PRO A 126 -17.75 -17.63 -31.50
C PRO A 126 -16.43 -17.78 -30.73
N HIS A 127 -16.17 -16.89 -29.78
CA HIS A 127 -14.99 -16.95 -28.92
C HIS A 127 -15.07 -18.15 -27.99
N LEU A 128 -16.20 -18.33 -27.30
CA LEU A 128 -16.44 -19.47 -26.41
C LEU A 128 -16.38 -20.82 -27.13
N GLU A 129 -16.93 -20.89 -28.35
CA GLU A 129 -16.82 -22.09 -29.19
C GLU A 129 -15.37 -22.43 -29.54
N THR A 130 -14.55 -21.41 -29.83
CA THR A 130 -13.14 -21.61 -30.17
C THR A 130 -12.34 -22.10 -28.96
N ILE A 131 -12.55 -21.46 -27.81
CA ILE A 131 -11.89 -21.83 -26.54
C ILE A 131 -12.23 -23.28 -26.16
N SER A 132 -13.52 -23.63 -26.19
CA SER A 132 -13.99 -24.98 -25.88
C SER A 132 -13.40 -26.03 -26.84
N LYS A 133 -13.43 -25.77 -28.17
CA LYS A 133 -12.85 -26.68 -29.18
C LYS A 133 -11.33 -26.85 -29.05
N SER A 134 -10.63 -25.86 -28.49
CA SER A 134 -9.19 -25.94 -28.20
C SER A 134 -8.86 -26.75 -26.94
N GLY A 135 -9.87 -27.21 -26.19
CA GLY A 135 -9.68 -28.08 -25.02
C GLY A 135 -9.43 -27.35 -23.70
N TYR A 136 -9.66 -26.04 -23.65
CA TYR A 136 -9.64 -25.29 -22.39
C TYR A 136 -10.86 -25.65 -21.54
N ASN A 137 -10.64 -25.79 -20.24
CA ASN A 137 -11.67 -26.19 -19.28
C ASN A 137 -11.88 -25.15 -18.17
N MET A 138 -11.25 -23.98 -18.31
CA MET A 138 -11.50 -22.81 -17.48
C MET A 138 -11.18 -21.53 -18.26
N ILE A 139 -12.01 -20.51 -18.08
CA ILE A 139 -11.81 -19.18 -18.67
C ILE A 139 -11.47 -18.20 -17.55
N HIS A 140 -10.35 -17.51 -17.69
CA HIS A 140 -9.95 -16.39 -16.85
C HIS A 140 -10.38 -15.08 -17.50
N PHE A 141 -11.26 -14.34 -16.82
CA PHE A 141 -11.63 -12.99 -17.20
C PHE A 141 -10.79 -11.96 -16.44
N VAL A 142 -10.09 -11.09 -17.17
CA VAL A 142 -9.71 -9.79 -16.58
C VAL A 142 -10.99 -9.05 -16.12
N PRO A 143 -10.92 -8.03 -15.24
CA PRO A 143 -12.11 -7.50 -14.58
C PRO A 143 -13.21 -7.09 -15.56
N LEU A 144 -14.44 -7.50 -15.27
CA LEU A 144 -15.65 -7.17 -16.05
C LEU A 144 -16.33 -5.90 -15.52
N GLN A 145 -15.81 -5.32 -14.44
CA GLN A 145 -16.38 -4.15 -13.79
C GLN A 145 -16.25 -2.90 -14.66
N HIS A 146 -17.07 -1.89 -14.36
CA HIS A 146 -17.05 -0.61 -15.06
C HIS A 146 -15.66 0.01 -15.03
N ARG A 147 -15.08 0.21 -16.22
CA ARG A 147 -13.72 0.74 -16.38
C ARG A 147 -13.65 2.26 -16.15
N GLY A 148 -12.48 2.69 -15.69
CA GLY A 148 -12.09 4.08 -15.50
C GLY A 148 -11.77 4.80 -16.79
N ILE A 149 -11.36 6.06 -16.65
CA ILE A 149 -11.12 6.97 -17.79
C ILE A 149 -10.01 6.51 -18.74
N SER A 150 -9.03 5.72 -18.26
CA SER A 150 -7.97 5.15 -19.10
C SER A 150 -8.44 3.97 -19.97
N ASN A 151 -9.66 3.47 -19.73
CA ASN A 151 -10.20 2.26 -20.34
C ASN A 151 -9.33 0.99 -20.08
N SER A 152 -8.49 1.04 -19.05
CA SER A 152 -7.78 -0.12 -18.50
C SER A 152 -8.78 -1.01 -17.74
N PRO A 153 -8.78 -2.34 -17.95
CA PRO A 153 -9.61 -3.25 -17.15
C PRO A 153 -9.27 -3.24 -15.65
N TYR A 154 -8.03 -2.88 -15.29
CA TYR A 154 -7.57 -2.85 -13.89
C TYR A 154 -7.83 -1.51 -13.20
N SER A 155 -8.04 -0.43 -13.97
CA SER A 155 -8.51 0.85 -13.43
C SER A 155 -10.03 0.79 -13.31
N ILE A 156 -10.55 0.21 -12.23
CA ILE A 156 -11.99 -0.02 -12.04
C ILE A 156 -12.66 1.24 -11.49
N TYR A 157 -13.61 1.82 -12.23
CA TYR A 157 -14.41 2.97 -11.82
C TYR A 157 -15.42 2.62 -10.71
N ASP A 158 -16.10 1.49 -10.86
CA ASP A 158 -17.05 1.00 -9.87
C ASP A 158 -17.00 -0.52 -9.76
N GLN A 159 -16.45 -1.02 -8.65
CA GLN A 159 -16.27 -2.44 -8.38
C GLN A 159 -17.59 -3.22 -8.29
N LEU A 160 -18.69 -2.55 -7.94
CA LEU A 160 -19.99 -3.19 -7.73
C LEU A 160 -20.82 -3.25 -9.02
N ARG A 161 -20.42 -2.50 -10.05
CA ARG A 161 -21.12 -2.43 -11.35
C ARG A 161 -20.31 -3.09 -12.45
N PHE A 162 -21.01 -3.82 -13.32
CA PHE A 162 -20.41 -4.32 -14.55
C PHE A 162 -20.25 -3.21 -15.58
N ASP A 163 -19.33 -3.41 -16.51
CA ASP A 163 -19.09 -2.46 -17.57
C ASP A 163 -20.29 -2.38 -18.51
N PRO A 164 -20.85 -1.18 -18.77
CA PRO A 164 -22.04 -1.03 -19.62
C PRO A 164 -21.81 -1.53 -21.05
N HIS A 165 -20.56 -1.54 -21.56
CA HIS A 165 -20.26 -2.06 -22.90
C HIS A 165 -20.38 -3.58 -23.03
N LEU A 166 -20.56 -4.32 -21.92
CA LEU A 166 -20.86 -5.74 -21.96
C LEU A 166 -22.30 -6.02 -22.42
N PHE A 167 -23.21 -5.06 -22.21
CA PHE A 167 -24.64 -5.27 -22.34
C PHE A 167 -25.19 -4.69 -23.64
N GLU A 168 -26.35 -5.20 -24.05
CA GLU A 168 -27.17 -4.55 -25.08
C GLU A 168 -27.76 -3.24 -24.54
N ASP A 169 -28.14 -2.32 -25.43
CA ASP A 169 -28.64 -0.99 -25.02
C ASP A 169 -29.88 -1.09 -24.10
N GLU A 170 -30.72 -2.11 -24.30
CA GLU A 170 -31.88 -2.39 -23.45
C GLU A 170 -31.53 -2.96 -22.06
N ASP A 171 -30.35 -3.57 -21.94
CA ASP A 171 -29.85 -4.18 -20.71
C ASP A 171 -29.04 -3.19 -19.85
N VAL A 172 -28.49 -2.13 -20.45
CA VAL A 172 -27.74 -1.08 -19.73
C VAL A 172 -28.63 -0.34 -18.72
N GLU A 173 -29.91 -0.16 -19.04
CA GLU A 173 -30.88 0.53 -18.17
C GLU A 173 -31.50 -0.37 -17.09
N LYS A 174 -31.19 -1.67 -17.11
CA LYS A 174 -31.67 -2.62 -16.09
C LYS A 174 -31.02 -2.35 -14.73
N SER A 175 -31.67 -2.83 -13.68
CA SER A 175 -31.08 -2.75 -12.34
C SER A 175 -29.78 -3.54 -12.24
N GLU A 176 -28.93 -3.17 -11.28
CA GLU A 176 -27.66 -3.88 -11.03
C GLU A 176 -27.89 -5.37 -10.72
N GLU A 177 -29.01 -5.73 -10.11
CA GLU A 177 -29.37 -7.13 -9.83
C GLU A 177 -29.70 -7.91 -11.11
N GLU A 178 -30.46 -7.30 -12.02
CA GLU A 178 -30.78 -7.90 -13.32
C GLU A 178 -29.52 -8.05 -14.19
N GLN A 179 -28.64 -7.04 -14.22
CA GLN A 179 -27.35 -7.12 -14.91
C GLN A 179 -26.46 -8.22 -14.33
N ARG A 180 -26.42 -8.36 -12.99
CA ARG A 180 -25.77 -9.49 -12.33
C ARG A 180 -26.38 -10.84 -12.76
N GLY A 181 -27.69 -10.90 -12.93
CA GLY A 181 -28.39 -12.06 -13.47
C GLY A 181 -27.90 -12.45 -14.86
N ILE A 182 -27.75 -11.49 -15.77
CA ILE A 182 -27.25 -11.72 -17.14
C ILE A 182 -25.82 -12.30 -17.11
N VAL A 183 -24.93 -11.71 -16.30
CA VAL A 183 -23.55 -12.21 -16.16
C VAL A 183 -23.54 -13.63 -15.55
N LYS A 184 -24.41 -13.89 -14.57
CA LYS A 184 -24.56 -15.22 -13.97
C LYS A 184 -25.00 -16.25 -15.01
N ASP A 185 -25.97 -15.91 -15.85
CA ASP A 185 -26.47 -16.79 -16.90
C ASP A 185 -25.39 -17.09 -17.95
N MET A 186 -24.57 -16.09 -18.30
CA MET A 186 -23.41 -16.28 -19.16
C MET A 186 -22.38 -17.24 -18.54
N VAL A 187 -22.02 -17.07 -17.26
CA VAL A 187 -21.10 -18.00 -16.58
C VAL A 187 -21.66 -19.42 -16.51
N ASN A 188 -22.97 -19.56 -16.25
CA ASN A 188 -23.65 -20.86 -16.27
C ASN A 188 -23.64 -21.48 -17.69
N GLU A 189 -23.79 -20.68 -18.75
CA GLU A 189 -23.70 -21.16 -20.14
C GLU A 189 -22.28 -21.69 -20.44
N ILE A 190 -21.23 -20.99 -20.00
CA ILE A 190 -19.83 -21.45 -20.15
C ILE A 190 -19.66 -22.84 -19.51
N GLU A 191 -20.16 -23.03 -18.30
CA GLU A 191 -20.06 -24.32 -17.61
C GLU A 191 -20.87 -25.43 -18.29
N THR A 192 -22.15 -25.16 -18.60
CA THR A 192 -23.09 -26.18 -19.04
C THR A 192 -22.97 -26.54 -20.52
N LYS A 193 -22.61 -25.57 -21.38
CA LYS A 193 -22.58 -25.75 -22.83
C LYS A 193 -21.17 -25.85 -23.39
N TYR A 194 -20.21 -25.15 -22.78
CA TYR A 194 -18.83 -25.09 -23.26
C TYR A 194 -17.87 -25.95 -22.43
N GLY A 195 -18.35 -26.53 -21.31
CA GLY A 195 -17.58 -27.46 -20.49
C GLY A 195 -16.40 -26.81 -19.78
N ALA A 196 -16.52 -25.52 -19.44
CA ALA A 196 -15.45 -24.76 -18.80
C ALA A 196 -15.91 -24.05 -17.53
N LEU A 197 -15.05 -24.00 -16.51
CA LEU A 197 -15.24 -23.13 -15.36
C LEU A 197 -14.87 -21.69 -15.69
N SER A 198 -15.17 -20.76 -14.78
CA SER A 198 -14.86 -19.33 -14.97
C SER A 198 -14.22 -18.76 -13.73
N LEU A 199 -13.08 -18.08 -13.86
CA LEU A 199 -12.46 -17.29 -12.79
C LEU A 199 -12.34 -15.83 -13.23
N THR A 200 -12.27 -14.91 -12.26
CA THR A 200 -12.12 -13.47 -12.56
C THR A 200 -10.94 -12.87 -11.82
N ASP A 201 -10.31 -11.86 -12.43
CA ASP A 201 -9.40 -10.98 -11.72
C ASP A 201 -10.13 -10.17 -10.65
N ILE A 202 -9.49 -10.09 -9.49
CA ILE A 202 -9.90 -9.26 -8.37
C ILE A 202 -8.80 -8.23 -8.08
N VAL A 203 -9.21 -6.95 -8.01
CA VAL A 203 -8.33 -5.82 -7.75
C VAL A 203 -8.70 -5.18 -6.42
N TRP A 204 -7.84 -5.37 -5.41
CA TRP A 204 -8.00 -4.74 -4.09
C TRP A 204 -7.07 -3.54 -3.87
N ASN A 205 -5.95 -3.45 -4.59
CA ASN A 205 -4.93 -2.46 -4.25
C ASN A 205 -5.26 -1.03 -4.71
N HIS A 206 -6.16 -0.88 -5.69
CA HIS A 206 -6.44 0.40 -6.31
C HIS A 206 -7.85 0.48 -6.94
N THR A 207 -8.29 1.70 -7.23
CA THR A 207 -9.52 2.04 -7.97
C THR A 207 -9.19 3.08 -9.03
N ALA A 208 -10.05 3.29 -10.02
CA ALA A 208 -9.83 4.33 -11.03
C ALA A 208 -9.77 5.73 -10.41
N CYS A 209 -8.89 6.58 -10.91
CA CYS A 209 -8.75 7.97 -10.45
C CYS A 209 -10.02 8.81 -10.59
N ASN A 210 -10.93 8.43 -11.48
CA ASN A 210 -12.20 9.11 -11.70
C ASN A 210 -13.38 8.49 -10.96
N SER A 211 -13.17 7.51 -10.07
CA SER A 211 -14.26 6.86 -9.31
C SER A 211 -15.00 7.87 -8.44
N THR A 212 -16.28 8.12 -8.71
CA THR A 212 -17.02 9.23 -8.05
C THR A 212 -17.34 8.96 -6.57
N TRP A 213 -17.26 7.71 -6.11
CA TRP A 213 -17.40 7.40 -4.68
C TRP A 213 -16.22 7.95 -3.85
N LEU A 214 -15.05 8.18 -4.46
CA LEU A 214 -13.92 8.85 -3.80
C LEU A 214 -14.25 10.29 -3.41
N TRP A 215 -15.27 10.90 -4.01
CA TRP A 215 -15.71 12.25 -3.67
C TRP A 215 -16.43 12.30 -2.33
N ASP A 216 -17.07 11.20 -1.94
CA ASP A 216 -17.77 11.08 -0.65
C ASP A 216 -16.88 10.38 0.40
N HIS A 217 -15.93 9.55 -0.06
CA HIS A 217 -15.04 8.75 0.79
C HIS A 217 -13.54 8.94 0.47
N PRO A 218 -13.01 10.18 0.47
CA PRO A 218 -11.61 10.45 0.18
C PRO A 218 -10.64 9.84 1.21
N GLU A 219 -11.10 9.48 2.40
CA GLU A 219 -10.34 8.76 3.43
C GLU A 219 -9.90 7.36 3.01
N SER A 220 -10.52 6.82 1.95
CA SER A 220 -10.20 5.51 1.36
C SER A 220 -8.90 5.50 0.56
N GLY A 221 -8.35 6.67 0.22
CA GLY A 221 -7.01 6.81 -0.35
C GLY A 221 -5.99 7.30 0.68
N TYR A 222 -4.71 7.23 0.33
CA TYR A 222 -3.66 7.95 1.06
C TYR A 222 -3.75 9.42 0.67
N ASN A 223 -4.03 10.29 1.64
CA ASN A 223 -4.26 11.72 1.42
C ASN A 223 -3.50 12.58 2.44
N LEU A 224 -3.54 13.89 2.29
CA LEU A 224 -2.70 14.78 3.10
C LEU A 224 -3.21 14.94 4.55
N ASP A 225 -4.39 14.43 4.88
CA ASP A 225 -4.92 14.44 6.25
C ASP A 225 -4.55 13.15 6.99
N ASN A 226 -4.68 12.01 6.32
CA ASN A 226 -4.43 10.68 6.91
C ASN A 226 -3.01 10.15 6.69
N SER A 227 -2.23 10.81 5.83
CA SER A 227 -0.87 10.41 5.41
C SER A 227 0.02 11.66 5.29
N LEU A 228 0.25 12.34 6.42
CA LEU A 228 0.99 13.62 6.48
C LEU A 228 2.37 13.54 5.83
N HIS A 229 3.03 12.38 5.89
CA HIS A 229 4.34 12.14 5.28
C HIS A 229 4.37 12.34 3.76
N LEU A 230 3.20 12.32 3.11
CA LEU A 230 3.07 12.57 1.67
C LEU A 230 2.99 14.05 1.30
N ILE A 231 2.83 14.97 2.26
CA ILE A 231 2.81 16.43 2.01
C ILE A 231 4.00 16.91 1.18
N PRO A 232 5.28 16.64 1.54
CA PRO A 232 6.42 17.09 0.73
C PRO A 232 6.39 16.51 -0.70
N ALA A 233 5.93 15.27 -0.86
CA ALA A 233 5.81 14.63 -2.17
C ALA A 233 4.70 15.29 -3.02
N PHE A 234 3.57 15.64 -2.41
CA PHE A 234 2.47 16.33 -3.09
C PHE A 234 2.84 17.75 -3.50
N GLU A 235 3.57 18.48 -2.64
CA GLU A 235 4.07 19.81 -2.98
C GLU A 235 5.07 19.76 -4.13
N LEU A 236 5.99 18.78 -4.12
CA LEU A 236 6.89 18.52 -5.23
C LEU A 236 6.13 18.18 -6.51
N ASP A 237 5.17 17.26 -6.46
CA ASP A 237 4.35 16.86 -7.61
C ASP A 237 3.60 18.06 -8.22
N THR A 238 3.02 18.90 -7.37
CA THR A 238 2.32 20.12 -7.80
C THR A 238 3.29 21.13 -8.42
N ALA A 239 4.50 21.28 -7.88
CA ALA A 239 5.52 22.15 -8.46
C ALA A 239 6.04 21.62 -9.80
N LEU A 240 6.15 20.30 -9.95
CA LEU A 240 6.53 19.65 -11.22
C LEU A 240 5.45 19.85 -12.29
N LEU A 241 4.16 19.78 -11.95
CA LEU A 241 3.09 20.12 -12.91
C LEU A 241 3.16 21.58 -13.35
N ARG A 242 3.37 22.53 -12.42
CA ARG A 242 3.56 23.95 -12.78
C ARG A 242 4.81 24.15 -13.65
N PHE A 243 5.91 23.45 -13.34
CA PHE A 243 7.11 23.47 -14.16
C PHE A 243 6.83 22.90 -15.56
N SER A 244 6.10 21.80 -15.66
CA SER A 244 5.67 21.23 -16.93
C SER A 244 4.87 22.23 -17.78
N SER A 245 3.87 22.92 -17.20
CA SER A 245 3.12 23.95 -17.93
C SER A 245 4.01 25.14 -18.35
N ARG A 246 5.04 25.51 -17.56
CA ARG A 246 6.06 26.50 -17.97
C ARG A 246 6.91 26.03 -19.16
N ILE A 247 7.19 24.73 -19.28
CA ILE A 247 7.91 24.18 -20.44
C ILE A 247 6.98 24.10 -21.66
N ALA A 248 5.70 23.80 -21.46
CA ALA A 248 4.71 23.73 -22.52
C ALA A 248 4.35 25.10 -23.12
N ASP A 249 4.54 26.19 -22.37
CA ASP A 249 4.25 27.56 -22.83
C ASP A 249 5.09 27.91 -24.09
N PRO A 250 4.47 28.39 -25.18
CA PRO A 250 5.21 28.77 -26.41
C PRO A 250 6.26 29.88 -26.22
N SER A 251 6.17 30.66 -25.14
CA SER A 251 7.15 31.69 -24.77
C SER A 251 8.34 31.13 -23.96
N SER A 252 8.28 29.85 -23.58
CA SER A 252 9.34 29.18 -22.85
C SER A 252 10.63 29.13 -23.68
N PRO A 253 11.80 29.36 -23.05
CA PRO A 253 13.08 29.17 -23.73
C PRO A 253 13.41 27.68 -23.94
N PHE A 254 12.62 26.76 -23.37
CA PHE A 254 12.81 25.32 -23.47
C PHE A 254 11.91 24.71 -24.55
N PRO A 255 12.38 23.69 -25.29
CA PRO A 255 11.54 23.00 -26.24
C PRO A 255 10.49 22.16 -25.51
N SER A 256 9.23 22.29 -25.92
CA SER A 256 8.16 21.42 -25.43
C SER A 256 8.29 19.97 -25.95
N ASP A 257 8.93 19.77 -27.11
CA ASP A 257 9.20 18.45 -27.67
C ASP A 257 10.69 18.12 -27.57
N ILE A 258 11.07 17.39 -26.52
CA ILE A 258 12.47 17.05 -26.22
C ILE A 258 12.96 16.00 -27.22
N LYS A 259 14.02 16.30 -27.97
CA LYS A 259 14.60 15.42 -28.99
C LYS A 259 16.00 14.92 -28.66
N THR A 260 16.70 15.58 -27.74
CA THR A 260 18.10 15.24 -27.41
C THR A 260 18.34 15.18 -25.91
N GLU A 261 19.36 14.41 -25.50
CA GLU A 261 19.80 14.37 -24.10
C GLU A 261 20.33 15.73 -23.61
N GLN A 262 20.87 16.56 -24.52
CA GLN A 262 21.35 17.90 -24.15
C GLN A 262 20.20 18.84 -23.79
N GLU A 263 19.07 18.77 -24.50
CA GLU A 263 17.85 19.51 -24.15
C GLU A 263 17.28 19.04 -22.81
N LEU A 264 17.23 17.72 -22.59
CA LEU A 264 16.82 17.13 -21.31
C LEU A 264 17.69 17.63 -20.15
N LYS A 265 19.01 17.64 -20.33
CA LYS A 265 19.95 18.12 -19.31
C LYS A 265 19.70 19.57 -18.93
N VAL A 266 19.50 20.44 -19.92
CA VAL A 266 19.21 21.88 -19.71
C VAL A 266 17.89 22.08 -18.94
N ILE A 267 16.85 21.31 -19.28
CA ILE A 267 15.56 21.34 -18.55
C ILE A 267 15.75 20.85 -17.10
N THR A 268 16.54 19.80 -16.90
CA THR A 268 16.80 19.20 -15.58
C THR A 268 17.63 20.13 -14.69
N GLU A 269 18.60 20.85 -15.26
CA GLU A 269 19.37 21.89 -14.56
C GLU A 269 18.46 23.03 -14.07
N GLU A 270 17.53 23.50 -14.91
CA GLU A 270 16.57 24.52 -14.51
C GLU A 270 15.56 24.01 -13.46
N LEU A 271 15.11 22.76 -13.59
CA LEU A 271 14.27 22.10 -12.59
C LEU A 271 14.96 22.11 -11.22
N ARG A 272 16.22 21.65 -11.15
CA ARG A 272 17.00 21.61 -9.91
C ARG A 272 17.14 23.01 -9.29
N LYS A 273 17.33 24.03 -10.11
CA LYS A 273 17.49 25.41 -9.63
C LYS A 273 16.19 26.03 -9.11
N THR A 274 15.06 25.76 -9.76
CA THR A 274 13.80 26.48 -9.51
C THR A 274 12.84 25.71 -8.64
N VAL A 275 12.54 24.45 -8.96
CA VAL A 275 11.44 23.69 -8.35
C VAL A 275 11.62 23.53 -6.84
N PHE A 276 12.81 23.09 -6.40
CA PHE A 276 13.08 22.87 -4.97
C PHE A 276 13.17 24.15 -4.16
N ALA A 277 13.67 25.23 -4.77
CA ALA A 277 13.76 26.55 -4.15
C ALA A 277 12.36 27.17 -3.99
N ASP A 278 11.51 27.07 -5.02
CA ASP A 278 10.15 27.61 -5.04
C ASP A 278 9.30 27.01 -3.91
N ILE A 279 9.44 25.70 -3.64
CA ILE A 279 8.73 25.02 -2.55
C ILE A 279 9.54 24.96 -1.26
N LYS A 280 10.76 25.49 -1.21
CA LYS A 280 11.66 25.39 -0.06
C LYS A 280 11.67 23.98 0.57
N LEU A 281 11.91 22.96 -0.26
CA LEU A 281 11.71 21.56 0.14
C LEU A 281 12.51 21.17 1.40
N TRP A 282 13.66 21.82 1.62
CA TRP A 282 14.51 21.62 2.80
C TRP A 282 13.82 21.91 4.14
N GLU A 283 12.77 22.76 4.17
CA GLU A 283 12.02 23.08 5.41
C GLU A 283 11.33 21.85 6.01
N PHE A 284 11.07 20.80 5.22
CA PHE A 284 10.53 19.53 5.71
C PHE A 284 11.58 18.64 6.42
N TYR A 285 12.86 18.93 6.21
CA TYR A 285 13.96 18.11 6.72
C TYR A 285 14.54 18.65 8.02
N VAL A 286 14.56 19.97 8.21
CA VAL A 286 15.39 20.62 9.23
C VAL A 286 14.57 21.25 10.35
N VAL A 287 15.24 21.50 11.48
CA VAL A 287 14.72 22.33 12.57
C VAL A 287 14.74 23.79 12.15
N ASP A 288 13.66 24.53 12.42
CA ASP A 288 13.65 25.99 12.27
C ASP A 288 14.53 26.62 13.36
N ILE A 289 15.73 27.06 12.96
CA ILE A 289 16.69 27.69 13.86
C ILE A 289 16.16 29.01 14.42
N ILE A 290 15.46 29.80 13.60
CA ILE A 290 14.98 31.13 14.03
C ILE A 290 13.93 30.95 15.11
N LEU A 291 12.95 30.07 14.88
CA LEU A 291 11.92 29.77 15.86
C LEU A 291 12.51 29.12 17.12
N SER A 292 13.43 28.16 16.97
CA SER A 292 14.06 27.48 18.12
C SER A 292 14.87 28.44 18.99
N LEU A 293 15.54 29.44 18.39
CA LEU A 293 16.24 30.48 19.12
C LEU A 293 15.29 31.43 19.84
N GLN A 294 14.16 31.76 19.22
CA GLN A 294 13.13 32.59 19.83
C GLN A 294 12.51 31.89 21.04
N GLU A 295 12.08 30.63 20.88
CA GLU A 295 11.51 29.82 21.98
C GLU A 295 12.52 29.63 23.13
N PHE A 296 13.81 29.44 22.80
CA PHE A 296 14.87 29.37 23.81
C PHE A 296 15.03 30.70 24.57
N ARG A 297 15.07 31.84 23.86
CA ARG A 297 15.17 33.17 24.46
C ARG A 297 13.99 33.44 25.39
N ASP A 298 12.77 33.20 24.92
CA ASP A 298 11.54 33.36 25.70
C ASP A 298 11.58 32.45 26.95
N GLY A 299 12.12 31.24 26.81
CA GLY A 299 12.34 30.30 27.91
C GLY A 299 13.27 30.85 29.01
N VAL A 300 14.38 31.49 28.61
CA VAL A 300 15.33 32.16 29.53
C VAL A 300 14.68 33.36 30.21
N GLU A 301 14.01 34.22 29.45
CA GLU A 301 13.35 35.44 29.97
C GLU A 301 12.22 35.11 30.94
N ALA A 302 11.45 34.07 30.65
CA ALA A 302 10.38 33.56 31.52
C ALA A 302 10.89 32.75 32.72
N MET A 303 12.21 32.54 32.85
CA MET A 303 12.82 31.71 33.91
C MET A 303 12.19 30.31 33.96
N THR A 304 11.96 29.73 32.79
CA THR A 304 11.31 28.43 32.63
C THR A 304 12.05 27.38 33.43
N HIS A 305 11.33 26.52 34.16
CA HIS A 305 11.94 25.43 34.90
C HIS A 305 12.62 24.42 33.96
N TYR A 306 13.84 24.02 34.31
CA TYR A 306 14.63 23.03 33.58
C TYR A 306 15.47 22.21 34.57
N ALA A 307 15.91 21.01 34.16
CA ALA A 307 16.67 20.10 35.01
C ALA A 307 18.16 20.44 34.97
N GLN A 308 18.75 20.82 36.11
CA GLN A 308 20.15 21.27 36.18
C GLN A 308 21.17 20.12 36.14
N ASP A 309 20.74 18.90 36.47
CA ASP A 309 21.55 17.69 36.55
C ASP A 309 21.36 16.74 35.36
N LEU A 310 20.56 17.14 34.36
CA LEU A 310 20.29 16.33 33.18
C LEU A 310 21.55 16.08 32.33
N PHE A 311 22.51 17.01 32.36
CA PHE A 311 23.77 16.90 31.64
C PHE A 311 24.96 17.27 32.53
N ASP A 312 26.10 16.62 32.31
CA ASP A 312 27.34 16.89 33.05
C ASP A 312 28.25 17.89 32.31
N HIS A 313 28.56 19.03 32.95
CA HIS A 313 29.44 20.06 32.38
C HIS A 313 30.81 19.51 31.98
N SER A 314 31.40 18.64 32.82
CA SER A 314 32.76 18.14 32.61
C SER A 314 32.86 17.22 31.40
N ALA A 315 31.79 16.51 31.09
CA ALA A 315 31.62 15.70 29.89
C ALA A 315 31.38 16.58 28.66
N LEU A 316 30.37 17.47 28.69
CA LEU A 316 30.01 18.33 27.55
C LEU A 316 31.16 19.23 27.09
N LYS A 317 31.97 19.76 28.01
CA LYS A 317 33.10 20.63 27.69
C LYS A 317 34.19 19.94 26.87
N LYS A 318 34.34 18.62 27.02
CA LYS A 318 35.35 17.82 26.31
C LYS A 318 34.89 17.36 24.92
N MET A 319 33.60 17.45 24.65
CA MET A 319 33.00 17.04 23.39
C MET A 319 33.34 18.04 22.27
N THR A 320 33.51 17.51 21.08
CA THR A 320 33.52 18.25 19.81
C THR A 320 32.14 18.88 19.55
N LEU A 321 32.07 19.84 18.61
CA LEU A 321 30.79 20.44 18.22
C LEU A 321 29.78 19.38 17.73
N LYS A 322 30.26 18.41 16.95
CA LYS A 322 29.46 17.29 16.47
C LYS A 322 28.89 16.44 17.60
N GLU A 323 29.73 16.00 18.54
CA GLU A 323 29.27 15.21 19.69
C GLU A 323 28.27 15.97 20.56
N LYS A 324 28.44 17.29 20.72
CA LYS A 324 27.46 18.15 21.40
C LYS A 324 26.12 18.18 20.67
N ALA A 325 26.15 18.34 19.35
CA ALA A 325 24.95 18.35 18.51
C ALA A 325 24.23 17.01 18.55
N GLU A 326 24.94 15.90 18.46
CA GLU A 326 24.39 14.54 18.58
C GLU A 326 23.75 14.32 19.96
N THR A 327 24.44 14.70 21.03
CA THR A 327 23.93 14.59 22.41
C THR A 327 22.67 15.42 22.61
N LEU A 328 22.66 16.66 22.11
CA LEU A 328 21.47 17.52 22.19
C LEU A 328 20.32 16.94 21.35
N ALA A 329 20.60 16.48 20.13
CA ALA A 329 19.58 15.92 19.26
C ALA A 329 18.93 14.67 19.87
N GLU A 330 19.74 13.76 20.43
CA GLU A 330 19.23 12.55 21.11
C GLU A 330 18.30 12.89 22.29
N ALA A 331 18.61 13.96 23.03
CA ALA A 331 17.85 14.32 24.22
C ALA A 331 16.64 15.25 23.95
N ALA A 332 16.76 16.17 23.00
CA ALA A 332 15.82 17.28 22.82
C ALA A 332 15.01 17.23 21.52
N LEU A 333 15.49 16.54 20.49
CA LEU A 333 14.86 16.56 19.17
C LEU A 333 13.57 15.73 19.17
N THR A 334 12.51 16.34 18.67
CA THR A 334 11.19 15.73 18.48
C THR A 334 10.81 15.73 17.00
N GLY A 335 9.88 14.86 16.61
CA GLY A 335 9.46 14.73 15.20
C GLY A 335 10.46 14.02 14.29
N VAL A 336 11.34 13.19 14.86
CA VAL A 336 12.27 12.33 14.10
C VAL A 336 11.51 11.12 13.57
N GLY A 337 11.77 10.75 12.31
CA GLY A 337 11.13 9.59 11.67
C GLY A 337 9.74 9.84 11.09
N THR A 338 9.15 11.01 11.35
CA THR A 338 7.91 11.46 10.71
C THR A 338 8.22 12.56 9.69
N TYR A 339 7.70 12.37 8.48
CA TYR A 339 7.57 13.43 7.48
C TYR A 339 6.16 14.00 7.60
N GLY A 340 5.99 15.27 7.26
CA GLY A 340 4.73 15.93 7.55
C GLY A 340 4.77 17.39 7.17
N ASN A 341 4.29 18.22 8.08
CA ASN A 341 4.32 19.67 7.93
C ASN A 341 5.77 20.22 7.89
N ARG A 342 5.92 21.44 7.37
CA ARG A 342 7.18 22.18 7.40
C ARG A 342 7.65 22.37 8.84
N HIS A 343 8.96 22.25 9.05
CA HIS A 343 9.59 22.36 10.36
C HIS A 343 8.92 21.49 11.43
N HIS A 344 8.51 20.28 11.05
CA HIS A 344 7.94 19.31 12.00
C HIS A 344 8.95 18.90 13.08
N LYS A 345 10.25 18.91 12.74
CA LYS A 345 11.33 18.66 13.69
C LYS A 345 11.56 19.89 14.57
N LYS A 346 11.54 19.70 15.88
CA LYS A 346 11.67 20.76 16.88
C LYS A 346 12.51 20.34 18.06
N MET A 347 13.18 21.31 18.70
CA MET A 347 13.87 21.10 19.95
C MET A 347 12.95 21.35 21.14
N THR A 348 12.96 20.42 22.09
CA THR A 348 12.29 20.60 23.38
C THR A 348 13.00 21.71 24.15
N THR A 349 12.31 22.83 24.37
CA THR A 349 12.91 24.05 24.97
C THR A 349 13.52 23.79 26.34
N SER A 350 12.85 23.06 27.24
CA SER A 350 13.36 22.77 28.58
C SER A 350 14.63 21.91 28.57
N THR A 351 14.71 20.94 27.66
CA THR A 351 15.92 20.12 27.46
C THR A 351 17.06 20.96 26.88
N ALA A 352 16.77 21.83 25.90
CA ALA A 352 17.75 22.75 25.34
C ALA A 352 18.31 23.71 26.40
N LEU A 353 17.47 24.27 27.27
CA LEU A 353 17.89 25.09 28.41
C LEU A 353 18.81 24.31 29.37
N SER A 354 18.43 23.07 29.71
CA SER A 354 19.24 22.18 30.55
C SER A 354 20.63 21.92 29.93
N PHE A 355 20.67 21.64 28.63
CA PHE A 355 21.90 21.40 27.90
C PHE A 355 22.80 22.63 27.86
N MET A 356 22.25 23.80 27.52
CA MET A 356 23.03 25.04 27.42
C MET A 356 23.52 25.53 28.79
N SER A 357 22.69 25.38 29.84
CA SER A 357 23.06 25.66 31.22
C SER A 357 24.27 24.82 31.65
N ALA A 358 24.25 23.51 31.40
CA ALA A 358 25.35 22.61 31.70
C ALA A 358 26.59 22.88 30.84
N LEU A 359 26.42 23.10 29.53
CA LEU A 359 27.54 23.35 28.60
C LEU A 359 28.34 24.60 29.00
N LEU A 360 27.65 25.70 29.29
CA LEU A 360 28.26 26.98 29.60
C LEU A 360 28.55 27.17 31.09
N ASN A 361 28.11 26.23 31.94
CA ASN A 361 28.18 26.31 33.40
C ASN A 361 27.53 27.61 33.94
N LEU A 362 26.31 27.88 33.46
CA LEU A 362 25.51 29.06 33.79
C LEU A 362 24.17 28.67 34.39
N ASP A 363 23.69 29.41 35.38
CA ASP A 363 22.31 29.33 35.86
C ASP A 363 21.42 30.25 35.03
N LEU A 364 20.67 29.67 34.09
CA LEU A 364 19.82 30.41 33.15
C LEU A 364 18.59 31.03 33.83
N THR A 365 18.29 30.69 35.09
CA THR A 365 17.23 31.35 35.86
C THR A 365 17.62 32.75 36.35
N ASN A 366 18.89 33.14 36.20
CA ASN A 366 19.39 34.47 36.50
C ASN A 366 19.93 35.19 35.25
N PRO A 367 19.06 35.65 34.33
CA PRO A 367 19.45 36.21 33.02
C PRO A 367 20.28 37.51 33.10
N LYS A 368 20.38 38.15 34.27
CA LYS A 368 21.24 39.32 34.47
C LYS A 368 22.72 38.97 34.66
N SER A 369 23.05 37.69 34.86
CA SER A 369 24.41 37.23 35.17
C SER A 369 25.25 36.86 33.94
N PHE A 370 24.65 36.85 32.75
CA PHE A 370 25.30 36.53 31.47
C PHE A 370 24.66 37.32 30.33
N SER A 371 25.24 37.26 29.12
CA SER A 371 24.61 37.78 27.91
C SER A 371 23.74 36.70 27.27
N VAL A 372 22.43 36.95 27.19
CA VAL A 372 21.48 36.03 26.53
C VAL A 372 21.85 35.85 25.06
N GLU A 373 22.30 36.92 24.39
CA GLU A 373 22.75 36.88 22.99
C GLU A 373 23.92 35.91 22.81
N ALA A 374 24.93 35.97 23.68
CA ALA A 374 26.08 35.06 23.59
C ALA A 374 25.68 33.58 23.79
N VAL A 375 24.72 33.30 24.68
CA VAL A 375 24.18 31.95 24.86
C VAL A 375 23.40 31.49 23.62
N CYS A 376 22.58 32.38 23.04
CA CYS A 376 21.86 32.10 21.80
C CYS A 376 22.79 31.85 20.62
N ASP A 377 23.92 32.57 20.52
CA ASP A 377 24.91 32.35 19.46
C ASP A 377 25.58 30.97 19.57
N GLU A 378 25.94 30.53 20.78
CA GLU A 378 26.46 29.17 21.00
C GLU A 378 25.40 28.11 20.68
N TYR A 379 24.15 28.32 21.12
CA TYR A 379 23.04 27.42 20.82
C TYR A 379 22.79 27.33 19.30
N LYS A 380 22.85 28.47 18.59
CA LYS A 380 22.73 28.54 17.14
C LYS A 380 23.83 27.73 16.44
N MET A 381 25.07 27.78 16.92
CA MET A 381 26.16 26.97 16.35
C MET A 381 25.87 25.47 16.48
N ILE A 382 25.35 25.03 17.62
CA ILE A 382 24.96 23.63 17.83
C ILE A 382 23.76 23.24 16.96
N LEU A 383 22.73 24.10 16.85
CA LEU A 383 21.58 23.85 15.98
C LEU A 383 21.96 23.75 14.49
N ASN A 384 22.91 24.57 14.02
CA ASN A 384 23.45 24.45 12.68
C ASN A 384 24.10 23.08 12.45
N GLU A 385 24.88 22.60 13.43
CA GLU A 385 25.52 21.29 13.37
C GLU A 385 24.48 20.15 13.43
N VAL A 386 23.40 20.28 14.23
CA VAL A 386 22.27 19.33 14.20
C VAL A 386 21.64 19.28 12.81
N ASN A 387 21.37 20.45 12.21
CA ASN A 387 20.78 20.53 10.88
C ASN A 387 21.72 20.04 9.77
N LEU A 388 23.03 19.99 9.98
CA LEU A 388 23.99 19.53 8.97
C LEU A 388 23.68 18.10 8.49
N GLU A 389 23.33 17.20 9.40
CA GLU A 389 22.96 15.82 9.04
C GLU A 389 21.63 15.78 8.26
N PHE A 390 20.66 16.64 8.60
CA PHE A 390 19.41 16.75 7.86
C PHE A 390 19.57 17.38 6.48
N TYR A 391 20.48 18.36 6.33
CA TYR A 391 20.83 18.90 5.03
C TYR A 391 21.50 17.86 4.13
N LYS A 392 22.38 17.00 4.66
CA LYS A 392 22.96 15.88 3.90
C LYS A 392 21.89 14.90 3.42
N ILE A 393 20.89 14.60 4.25
CA ILE A 393 19.76 13.74 3.86
C ILE A 393 18.94 14.42 2.75
N TYR A 394 18.64 15.72 2.90
CA TYR A 394 17.96 16.51 1.89
C TYR A 394 18.70 16.51 0.56
N ASP A 395 20.01 16.77 0.56
CA ASP A 395 20.83 16.80 -0.67
C ASP A 395 20.79 15.46 -1.39
N LYS A 396 20.93 14.35 -0.64
CA LYS A 396 20.84 12.99 -1.19
C LYS A 396 19.46 12.69 -1.78
N ASP A 397 18.40 13.11 -1.10
CA ASP A 397 17.03 12.92 -1.58
C ASP A 397 16.77 13.76 -2.83
N VAL A 398 17.25 15.01 -2.89
CA VAL A 398 17.17 15.86 -4.10
C VAL A 398 17.93 15.25 -5.27
N ASP A 399 19.13 14.72 -5.04
CA ASP A 399 19.90 14.03 -6.08
C ASP A 399 19.10 12.83 -6.62
N THR A 400 18.53 12.02 -5.73
CA THR A 400 17.69 10.87 -6.11
C THR A 400 16.44 11.28 -6.89
N ILE A 401 15.77 12.36 -6.47
CA ILE A 401 14.59 12.92 -7.16
C ILE A 401 14.94 13.31 -8.59
N VAL A 402 16.04 14.06 -8.76
CA VAL A 402 16.48 14.56 -10.06
C VAL A 402 16.84 13.40 -10.98
N ASP A 403 17.60 12.43 -10.49
CA ASP A 403 18.02 11.26 -11.26
C ASP A 403 16.82 10.43 -11.74
N ASN A 404 15.83 10.21 -10.86
CA ASN A 404 14.61 9.47 -11.20
C ASN A 404 13.74 10.23 -12.21
N ILE A 405 13.61 11.56 -12.07
CA ILE A 405 12.88 12.41 -13.02
C ILE A 405 13.58 12.38 -14.38
N GLU A 406 14.89 12.61 -14.43
CA GLU A 406 15.67 12.60 -15.67
C GLU A 406 15.56 11.25 -16.39
N SER A 407 15.75 10.16 -15.65
CA SER A 407 15.61 8.79 -16.17
C SER A 407 14.21 8.53 -16.71
N ARG A 408 13.17 9.00 -16.00
CA ARG A 408 11.77 8.84 -16.45
C ARG A 408 11.50 9.62 -17.72
N ILE A 409 11.92 10.88 -17.80
CA ILE A 409 11.73 11.72 -19.01
C ILE A 409 12.45 11.10 -20.20
N LYS A 410 13.71 10.65 -19.98
CA LYS A 410 14.49 9.95 -21.00
C LYS A 410 13.75 8.74 -21.53
N TYR A 411 13.24 7.88 -20.66
CA TYR A 411 12.46 6.71 -21.06
C TYR A 411 11.20 7.09 -21.85
N ILE A 412 10.36 8.01 -21.34
CA ILE A 412 9.06 8.28 -21.97
C ILE A 412 9.14 9.14 -23.25
N ARG A 413 10.24 9.86 -23.48
CA ARG A 413 10.40 10.76 -24.66
C ARG A 413 11.54 10.36 -25.60
N LEU A 414 12.69 9.93 -25.08
CA LEU A 414 13.94 9.81 -25.84
C LEU A 414 14.38 8.38 -26.14
N ASP A 415 14.12 7.40 -25.28
CA ASP A 415 14.59 6.04 -25.51
C ASP A 415 13.84 5.35 -26.65
N GLU A 416 14.55 4.60 -27.50
CA GLU A 416 13.95 3.92 -28.66
C GLU A 416 12.88 2.90 -28.27
N HIS A 417 13.07 2.23 -27.13
CA HIS A 417 12.16 1.23 -26.57
C HIS A 417 11.10 1.85 -25.63
N GLY A 418 11.08 3.18 -25.52
CA GLY A 418 10.11 3.93 -24.73
C GLY A 418 8.85 4.28 -25.52
N PRO A 419 7.80 4.79 -24.84
CA PRO A 419 6.51 5.11 -25.46
C PRO A 419 6.52 6.32 -26.41
N LYS A 420 7.57 7.14 -26.43
CA LYS A 420 7.70 8.33 -27.31
C LYS A 420 6.50 9.27 -27.25
N LEU A 421 6.14 9.74 -26.06
CA LEU A 421 4.89 10.48 -25.81
C LEU A 421 4.78 11.85 -26.54
N GLY A 422 5.77 12.28 -27.32
CA GLY A 422 5.71 13.52 -28.11
C GLY A 422 5.95 14.78 -27.28
N PRO A 423 5.31 15.93 -27.61
CA PRO A 423 5.46 17.19 -26.90
C PRO A 423 4.86 17.20 -25.48
N ILE A 424 5.39 18.05 -24.61
CA ILE A 424 4.88 18.34 -23.27
C ILE A 424 3.64 19.23 -23.39
N THR A 425 2.53 18.78 -22.80
CA THR A 425 1.25 19.52 -22.72
C THR A 425 0.65 19.37 -21.32
N ASP A 426 -0.49 19.99 -21.06
CA ASP A 426 -1.20 19.81 -19.78
C ASP A 426 -1.74 18.37 -19.63
N GLU A 427 -2.16 17.73 -20.72
CA GLU A 427 -2.60 16.31 -20.73
C GLU A 427 -1.42 15.33 -20.74
N ASN A 428 -0.26 15.76 -21.21
CA ASN A 428 0.96 14.96 -21.31
C ASN A 428 2.15 15.70 -20.67
N PRO A 429 2.17 15.84 -19.33
CA PRO A 429 3.18 16.63 -18.63
C PRO A 429 4.58 16.01 -18.74
N LEU A 430 5.58 16.78 -18.31
CA LEU A 430 7.00 16.39 -18.30
C LEU A 430 7.22 15.01 -17.63
N VAL A 431 6.53 14.78 -16.51
CA VAL A 431 6.45 13.49 -15.80
C VAL A 431 5.03 13.29 -15.30
N GLU A 432 4.63 12.04 -15.12
CA GLU A 432 3.30 11.69 -14.64
C GLU A 432 3.04 12.21 -13.22
N THR A 433 1.78 12.58 -12.94
CA THR A 433 1.39 12.97 -11.59
C THR A 433 1.26 11.75 -10.68
N TYR A 434 1.79 11.88 -9.46
CA TYR A 434 1.70 10.88 -8.41
C TYR A 434 0.40 10.96 -7.61
N PHE A 435 -0.39 12.01 -7.80
CA PHE A 435 -1.59 12.27 -7.02
C PHE A 435 -2.78 12.59 -7.91
N THR A 436 -3.90 11.90 -7.67
CA THR A 436 -5.20 12.31 -8.17
C THR A 436 -5.72 13.48 -7.34
N ARG A 437 -6.10 14.57 -8.01
CA ARG A 437 -6.71 15.75 -7.38
C ARG A 437 -8.21 15.70 -7.62
N LEU A 438 -8.96 15.42 -6.56
CA LEU A 438 -10.42 15.40 -6.63
C LEU A 438 -10.95 16.82 -6.91
N PRO A 439 -12.02 16.96 -7.71
CA PRO A 439 -12.57 18.27 -8.06
C PRO A 439 -13.16 18.95 -6.83
N LEU A 440 -13.09 20.28 -6.75
CA LEU A 440 -13.81 21.06 -5.74
C LEU A 440 -15.24 21.35 -6.24
N ASN A 441 -16.25 20.69 -5.66
CA ASN A 441 -17.65 20.81 -6.03
C ASN A 441 -18.56 20.64 -4.80
N ASP A 442 -19.89 20.62 -5.00
CA ASP A 442 -20.85 20.54 -3.89
C ASP A 442 -20.75 19.27 -3.04
N ARG A 443 -20.25 18.15 -3.61
CA ARG A 443 -20.02 16.89 -2.88
C ARG A 443 -18.70 16.94 -2.12
N THR A 444 -17.63 17.43 -2.73
CA THR A 444 -16.29 17.39 -2.13
C THR A 444 -15.98 18.54 -1.18
N LYS A 445 -16.68 19.68 -1.28
CA LYS A 445 -16.45 20.88 -0.44
C LYS A 445 -16.68 20.65 1.06
N VAL A 446 -17.31 19.55 1.43
CA VAL A 446 -17.53 19.15 2.83
C VAL A 446 -16.27 18.57 3.47
N HIS A 447 -15.31 18.13 2.64
CA HIS A 447 -14.04 17.60 3.09
C HIS A 447 -12.96 18.68 3.13
N THR A 448 -11.89 18.41 3.87
CA THR A 448 -10.72 19.30 3.93
C THR A 448 -9.99 19.33 2.59
N PRO A 449 -9.27 20.42 2.25
CA PRO A 449 -8.44 20.45 1.04
C PRO A 449 -7.39 19.33 0.99
N GLY A 450 -6.83 18.93 2.14
CA GLY A 450 -5.80 17.88 2.23
C GLY A 450 -6.33 16.49 1.88
N SER A 451 -7.59 16.21 2.20
CA SER A 451 -8.22 14.94 1.84
C SER A 451 -8.50 14.78 0.34
N LEU A 452 -8.52 15.87 -0.43
CA LEU A 452 -8.85 15.86 -1.86
C LEU A 452 -7.66 15.54 -2.78
N ALA A 453 -6.49 15.23 -2.23
CA ALA A 453 -5.32 14.80 -2.97
C ALA A 453 -4.99 13.35 -2.58
N LEU A 454 -5.23 12.41 -3.49
CA LEU A 454 -5.08 10.98 -3.25
C LEU A 454 -3.86 10.42 -3.98
N ALA A 455 -3.01 9.68 -3.29
CA ALA A 455 -1.85 9.04 -3.91
C ALA A 455 -2.29 7.98 -4.93
N ASN A 456 -1.68 8.03 -6.11
CA ASN A 456 -1.87 7.02 -7.14
C ASN A 456 -1.01 5.79 -6.84
N ASN A 457 -1.45 4.60 -7.26
CA ASN A 457 -0.72 3.37 -7.06
C ASN A 457 0.38 3.19 -8.10
N GLY A 458 1.22 2.17 -7.92
CA GLY A 458 2.31 1.85 -8.84
C GLY A 458 3.15 0.70 -8.29
N TRP A 459 4.40 0.66 -8.69
CA TRP A 459 5.39 -0.29 -8.18
C TRP A 459 6.78 0.34 -8.17
N ILE A 460 7.70 -0.27 -7.42
CA ILE A 460 9.08 0.19 -7.30
C ILE A 460 10.01 -0.89 -7.86
N TRP A 461 10.99 -0.46 -8.65
CA TRP A 461 11.99 -1.38 -9.19
C TRP A 461 12.82 -2.01 -8.07
N ASN A 462 12.85 -3.35 -8.03
CA ASN A 462 13.69 -4.14 -7.10
C ASN A 462 13.48 -3.82 -5.60
N ALA A 463 12.26 -3.42 -5.21
CA ALA A 463 11.88 -3.21 -3.82
C ALA A 463 11.32 -4.48 -3.17
N ASP A 464 11.30 -4.49 -1.83
CA ASP A 464 10.54 -5.48 -1.07
C ASP A 464 9.04 -5.23 -1.23
N PRO A 465 8.28 -6.12 -1.91
CA PRO A 465 6.87 -5.91 -2.18
C PRO A 465 5.99 -5.93 -0.92
N LEU A 466 6.50 -6.47 0.19
CA LEU A 466 5.76 -6.52 1.46
C LEU A 466 5.76 -5.17 2.19
N GLN A 467 6.65 -4.26 1.80
CA GLN A 467 6.64 -2.91 2.34
C GLN A 467 5.65 -2.04 1.58
N ASP A 468 4.64 -1.54 2.29
CA ASP A 468 3.73 -0.55 1.73
C ASP A 468 4.49 0.75 1.45
N PHE A 469 4.83 0.95 0.18
CA PHE A 469 5.61 2.11 -0.24
C PHE A 469 4.88 3.45 -0.14
N ALA A 470 3.56 3.44 0.11
CA ALA A 470 2.80 4.65 0.45
C ALA A 470 2.71 4.89 1.96
N GLY A 471 3.13 3.92 2.79
CA GLY A 471 3.11 4.03 4.24
C GLY A 471 4.18 5.00 4.79
N GLU A 472 4.03 5.37 6.06
CA GLU A 472 4.87 6.37 6.75
C GLU A 472 6.37 6.04 6.74
N GLY A 473 6.74 4.77 6.64
CA GLY A 473 8.13 4.31 6.61
C GLY A 473 8.83 4.45 5.25
N SER A 474 8.16 4.95 4.22
CA SER A 474 8.66 5.02 2.84
C SER A 474 8.77 6.46 2.33
N HIS A 475 9.86 6.76 1.63
CA HIS A 475 10.06 8.04 0.93
C HIS A 475 9.83 7.93 -0.57
N ALA A 476 9.33 6.79 -1.06
CA ALA A 476 9.30 6.49 -2.49
C ALA A 476 8.54 7.53 -3.33
N TYR A 477 7.43 8.06 -2.79
CA TYR A 477 6.67 9.13 -3.44
C TYR A 477 7.47 10.43 -3.52
N LEU A 478 8.17 10.80 -2.45
CA LEU A 478 9.00 12.00 -2.40
C LEU A 478 10.19 11.86 -3.35
N ARG A 479 10.89 10.72 -3.29
CA ARG A 479 12.08 10.42 -4.09
C ARG A 479 11.80 10.10 -5.56
N ARG A 480 10.53 10.07 -5.97
CA ARG A 480 10.10 9.72 -7.33
C ARG A 480 10.55 8.32 -7.77
N GLU A 481 10.59 7.38 -6.83
CA GLU A 481 10.98 5.98 -7.06
C GLU A 481 9.82 5.12 -7.59
N VAL A 482 8.58 5.63 -7.51
CA VAL A 482 7.38 4.90 -7.91
C VAL A 482 7.18 4.99 -9.42
N ILE A 483 7.14 3.85 -10.10
CA ILE A 483 6.63 3.75 -11.46
C ILE A 483 5.10 3.79 -11.36
N ILE A 484 4.56 4.99 -11.57
CA ILE A 484 3.19 5.34 -11.21
C ILE A 484 2.18 4.88 -12.27
N TRP A 485 1.02 4.41 -11.81
CA TRP A 485 -0.19 4.25 -12.61
C TRP A 485 -1.12 5.42 -12.34
N GLY A 486 -0.95 6.51 -13.12
CA GLY A 486 -1.70 7.75 -12.92
C GLY A 486 -3.22 7.63 -13.06
N ASP A 487 -3.70 6.52 -13.63
CA ASP A 487 -5.12 6.19 -13.78
C ASP A 487 -5.70 5.45 -12.56
N CYS A 488 -4.89 5.10 -11.56
CA CYS A 488 -5.27 4.25 -10.44
C CYS A 488 -4.92 4.91 -9.10
N VAL A 489 -5.93 5.22 -8.28
CA VAL A 489 -5.75 5.68 -6.89
C VAL A 489 -5.47 4.47 -5.99
N LYS A 490 -4.41 4.54 -5.17
CA LYS A 490 -4.06 3.50 -4.20
C LYS A 490 -5.03 3.52 -3.02
N LEU A 491 -5.55 2.34 -2.66
CA LEU A 491 -6.51 2.18 -1.57
C LEU A 491 -5.78 1.97 -0.22
N ARG A 492 -6.23 2.70 0.81
CA ARG A 492 -5.65 2.71 2.16
C ARG A 492 -6.53 1.91 3.11
N TYR A 493 -6.13 0.68 3.44
CA TYR A 493 -6.93 -0.20 4.32
C TYR A 493 -6.61 -0.05 5.81
N GLY A 494 -5.50 0.58 6.19
CA GLY A 494 -5.06 0.64 7.58
C GLY A 494 -4.69 -0.74 8.15
N LYS A 495 -4.78 -0.89 9.46
CA LYS A 495 -4.53 -2.13 10.21
C LYS A 495 -5.74 -3.06 10.21
N GLY A 496 -6.94 -2.52 10.05
CA GLY A 496 -8.19 -3.27 10.11
C GLY A 496 -9.41 -2.50 9.62
N PRO A 497 -10.59 -3.14 9.59
CA PRO A 497 -11.84 -2.53 9.15
C PRO A 497 -12.19 -1.22 9.87
N GLU A 498 -11.78 -1.06 11.12
CA GLU A 498 -12.03 0.12 11.95
C GLU A 498 -11.36 1.40 11.43
N ASP A 499 -10.25 1.29 10.68
CA ASP A 499 -9.51 2.45 10.19
C ASP A 499 -10.19 3.12 8.99
N VAL A 500 -10.85 2.33 8.12
CA VAL A 500 -11.61 2.80 6.95
C VAL A 500 -12.84 1.93 6.69
N PRO A 501 -13.87 1.97 7.56
CA PRO A 501 -14.98 1.00 7.52
C PRO A 501 -15.70 0.91 6.19
N TRP A 502 -15.89 2.05 5.52
CA TRP A 502 -16.60 2.11 4.24
C TRP A 502 -15.86 1.36 3.13
N LEU A 503 -14.54 1.55 3.02
CA LEU A 503 -13.70 0.88 2.02
C LEU A 503 -13.71 -0.63 2.21
N TRP A 504 -13.54 -1.09 3.45
CA TRP A 504 -13.57 -2.51 3.78
C TRP A 504 -14.91 -3.14 3.42
N GLN A 505 -16.01 -2.47 3.74
CA GLN A 505 -17.35 -2.95 3.39
C GLN A 505 -17.55 -3.05 1.88
N ARG A 506 -17.18 -2.00 1.13
CA ARG A 506 -17.28 -1.99 -0.34
C ARG A 506 -16.47 -3.13 -0.98
N MET A 507 -15.25 -3.36 -0.49
CA MET A 507 -14.35 -4.37 -1.04
C MET A 507 -14.78 -5.78 -0.65
N LYS A 508 -15.37 -5.95 0.53
CA LYS A 508 -16.07 -7.18 0.92
C LYS A 508 -17.26 -7.46 0.01
N GLU A 509 -18.09 -6.47 -0.27
CA GLU A 509 -19.23 -6.60 -1.18
C GLU A 509 -18.79 -6.97 -2.60
N TYR A 510 -17.78 -6.30 -3.14
CA TYR A 510 -17.18 -6.63 -4.43
C TYR A 510 -16.67 -8.07 -4.45
N THR A 511 -15.95 -8.48 -3.42
CA THR A 511 -15.38 -9.83 -3.32
C THR A 511 -16.48 -10.89 -3.23
N ILE A 512 -17.51 -10.68 -2.39
CA ILE A 512 -18.65 -11.59 -2.27
C ILE A 512 -19.45 -11.66 -3.57
N GLN A 513 -19.68 -10.52 -4.25
CA GLN A 513 -20.35 -10.48 -5.53
C GLN A 513 -19.62 -11.35 -6.56
N SER A 514 -18.31 -11.19 -6.67
CA SER A 514 -17.50 -11.98 -7.58
C SER A 514 -17.48 -13.46 -7.21
N ALA A 515 -17.38 -13.81 -5.92
CA ALA A 515 -17.40 -15.20 -5.47
C ALA A 515 -18.75 -15.89 -5.73
N ARG A 516 -19.87 -15.16 -5.71
CA ARG A 516 -21.18 -15.73 -6.07
C ARG A 516 -21.27 -16.09 -7.55
N LEU A 517 -20.53 -15.41 -8.41
CA LEU A 517 -20.59 -15.58 -9.86
C LEU A 517 -19.53 -16.54 -10.39
N PHE A 518 -18.28 -16.37 -9.97
CA PHE A 518 -17.12 -17.06 -10.52
C PHE A 518 -16.65 -18.20 -9.62
N HIS A 519 -16.03 -19.21 -10.23
CA HIS A 519 -15.51 -20.42 -9.59
C HIS A 519 -14.20 -20.20 -8.83
N GLY A 520 -13.45 -19.16 -9.17
CA GLY A 520 -12.16 -18.84 -8.55
C GLY A 520 -11.78 -17.38 -8.80
N PHE A 521 -10.69 -16.95 -8.18
CA PHE A 521 -10.09 -15.63 -8.39
C PHE A 521 -8.67 -15.73 -8.92
N ARG A 522 -8.31 -14.81 -9.80
CA ARG A 522 -6.92 -14.36 -9.98
C ARG A 522 -6.76 -13.08 -9.17
N ILE A 523 -5.77 -13.03 -8.28
CA ILE A 523 -5.57 -11.85 -7.42
C ILE A 523 -4.48 -10.98 -8.03
N ASP A 524 -4.86 -9.80 -8.51
CA ASP A 524 -3.91 -8.87 -9.09
C ASP A 524 -2.93 -8.36 -8.03
N ASN A 525 -1.63 -8.39 -8.37
CA ASN A 525 -0.52 -7.92 -7.52
C ASN A 525 -0.61 -8.38 -6.05
N CYS A 526 -0.97 -9.65 -5.83
CA CYS A 526 -1.17 -10.23 -4.49
C CYS A 526 0.03 -10.02 -3.53
N HIS A 527 1.25 -9.99 -4.06
CA HIS A 527 2.47 -9.75 -3.27
C HIS A 527 2.53 -8.36 -2.61
N SER A 528 1.80 -7.38 -3.15
CA SER A 528 1.69 -6.02 -2.62
C SER A 528 0.38 -5.79 -1.85
N THR A 529 -0.46 -6.83 -1.73
CA THR A 529 -1.70 -6.79 -0.95
C THR A 529 -1.39 -7.14 0.51
N PRO A 530 -1.81 -6.32 1.49
CA PRO A 530 -1.63 -6.66 2.90
C PRO A 530 -2.23 -8.03 3.26
N ILE A 531 -1.48 -8.88 3.95
CA ILE A 531 -1.90 -10.26 4.26
C ILE A 531 -3.24 -10.29 5.01
N HIS A 532 -3.41 -9.41 6.02
CA HIS A 532 -4.64 -9.35 6.81
C HIS A 532 -5.87 -8.95 5.98
N LEU A 533 -5.68 -8.11 4.96
CA LEU A 533 -6.73 -7.76 4.01
C LEU A 533 -7.10 -8.96 3.13
N ALA A 534 -6.10 -9.61 2.55
CA ALA A 534 -6.32 -10.76 1.68
C ALA A 534 -7.01 -11.91 2.43
N GLN A 535 -6.60 -12.19 3.68
CA GLN A 535 -7.25 -13.17 4.56
C GLN A 535 -8.73 -12.81 4.77
N TYR A 536 -9.03 -11.60 5.23
CA TYR A 536 -10.40 -11.16 5.49
C TYR A 536 -11.32 -11.27 4.26
N LEU A 537 -10.83 -10.85 3.09
CA LEU A 537 -11.62 -10.86 1.86
C LEU A 537 -11.78 -12.27 1.28
N LEU A 538 -10.73 -13.11 1.31
CA LEU A 538 -10.82 -14.50 0.87
C LEU A 538 -11.69 -15.35 1.80
N ASP A 539 -11.66 -15.10 3.11
CA ASP A 539 -12.54 -15.77 4.06
C ASP A 539 -14.01 -15.42 3.77
N ALA A 540 -14.32 -14.13 3.57
CA ALA A 540 -15.65 -13.68 3.16
C ALA A 540 -16.09 -14.27 1.80
N ALA A 541 -15.15 -14.45 0.87
CA ALA A 541 -15.42 -15.09 -0.41
C ALA A 541 -15.73 -16.58 -0.25
N ARG A 542 -14.98 -17.28 0.61
CA ARG A 542 -15.12 -18.72 0.89
C ARG A 542 -16.37 -19.05 1.69
N GLU A 543 -16.88 -18.12 2.49
CA GLU A 543 -18.19 -18.26 3.13
C GLU A 543 -19.32 -18.46 2.11
N VAL A 544 -19.26 -17.78 0.95
CA VAL A 544 -20.27 -17.89 -0.11
C VAL A 544 -19.90 -18.89 -1.22
N ARG A 545 -18.61 -19.18 -1.38
CA ARG A 545 -18.08 -20.22 -2.28
C ARG A 545 -17.01 -21.07 -1.59
N PRO A 546 -17.39 -22.15 -0.88
CA PRO A 546 -16.43 -22.95 -0.11
C PRO A 546 -15.30 -23.60 -0.93
N ASN A 547 -15.52 -23.83 -2.24
CA ASN A 547 -14.51 -24.38 -3.15
C ASN A 547 -13.86 -23.29 -4.05
N LEU A 548 -13.70 -22.07 -3.53
CA LEU A 548 -13.06 -20.95 -4.25
C LEU A 548 -11.56 -21.11 -4.42
#